data_AF-A0A1V5WL79-F1
#
_entry.id   AF-A0A1V5WL79-F1
#
_cell.length_a   1.000
_cell.length_b   1.000
_cell.length_c   1.000
_cell.angle_alpha   90.00
_cell.angle_beta   90.00
_cell.angle_gamma   90.00
#
_symmetry.space_group_name_H-M   'P 1'
#
loop_
_entity.id
_entity.type
_entity.pdbx_description
1 polymer ?
#
loop_
_entity_poly.entity_id
_entity_poly.type
_entity_poly.pdbx_seq_one_letter_code
_entity_poly.pdbx_strand_id
1 'polypeptide(L)'
;MNRKLLIAAGFIAAGVLVFANEGAATPEAAAATSSAFKYIAAAIAVGIACIAGGMAVGRIGAAAMGAMSENAELSGKALPFVGLAEGICLWGFLVALLIILF
;
A
#
# COMPACT_ATOMS: atom_id res chain seq x y z
N MET A 1 28.83 -3.17 -3.02
CA MET A 1 27.60 -2.37 -3.10
C MET A 1 26.42 -3.32 -3.30
N ASN A 2 25.52 -3.40 -2.33
CA ASN A 2 24.51 -4.47 -2.29
C ASN A 2 23.48 -4.26 -3.41
N ARG A 3 23.23 -5.28 -4.25
CA ARG A 3 22.30 -5.20 -5.40
C ARG A 3 20.91 -4.65 -5.03
N LYS A 4 20.47 -4.89 -3.79
CA LYS A 4 19.23 -4.34 -3.22
C LYS A 4 19.22 -2.82 -3.10
N LEU A 5 20.37 -2.22 -2.79
CA LEU A 5 20.53 -0.77 -2.66
C LEU A 5 20.50 -0.07 -4.03
N LEU A 6 21.04 -0.72 -5.07
CA LEU A 6 21.01 -0.23 -6.45
C LEU A 6 19.59 -0.24 -7.03
N ILE A 7 18.80 -1.29 -6.75
CA ILE A 7 17.40 -1.38 -7.18
C ILE A 7 16.56 -0.32 -6.47
N ALA A 8 16.74 -0.14 -5.16
CA ALA A 8 16.04 0.90 -4.40
C ALA A 8 16.37 2.31 -4.92
N ALA A 9 17.65 2.60 -5.18
CA ALA A 9 18.06 3.88 -5.75
C ALA A 9 17.50 4.11 -7.17
N GLY A 10 17.42 3.07 -7.99
CA GLY A 10 16.81 3.15 -9.33
C GLY A 10 15.31 3.46 -9.29
N PHE A 11 14.57 2.86 -8.36
CA PHE A 11 13.15 3.16 -8.15
C PHE A 11 12.92 4.59 -7.66
N ILE A 12 13.78 5.09 -6.77
CA ILE A 12 13.71 6.47 -6.26
C ILE A 12 14.01 7.47 -7.39
N ALA A 13 15.05 7.23 -8.19
CA ALA A 13 15.42 8.11 -9.30
C ALA A 13 14.33 8.16 -10.38
N ALA A 14 13.71 7.02 -10.70
CA ALA A 14 12.58 6.97 -11.63
C ALA A 14 11.37 7.75 -11.10
N GLY A 15 11.10 7.67 -9.79
CA GLY A 15 10.07 8.48 -9.14
C GLY A 15 10.31 9.98 -9.30
N VAL A 16 11.55 10.45 -9.08
CA VAL A 16 11.91 11.87 -9.21
C VAL A 16 11.70 12.40 -10.64
N LEU A 17 12.03 11.60 -11.66
CA LEU A 17 11.86 12.00 -13.06
C LEU A 17 10.40 12.16 -13.48
N VAL A 18 9.47 11.41 -12.86
CA VAL A 18 8.03 11.53 -13.11
C VAL A 18 7.45 12.82 -12.52
N PHE A 19 7.99 13.30 -11.39
CA PHE A 19 7.55 14.54 -10.74
C PHE A 19 8.23 15.81 -11.28
N ALA A 20 9.29 15.69 -12.08
CA ALA A 20 10.05 16.81 -12.63
C ALA A 20 9.50 17.38 -13.96
N ASN A 21 8.39 16.85 -14.48
CA ASN A 21 7.81 17.32 -15.74
C ASN A 21 6.95 18.57 -15.52
N GLU A 22 7.59 19.74 -15.41
CA GLU A 22 6.96 21.06 -15.49
C GLU A 22 6.65 21.40 -16.97
N GLY A 23 5.66 20.70 -17.54
CA GLY A 23 5.13 21.04 -18.86
C GLY A 23 4.20 22.25 -18.76
N ALA A 24 4.49 23.31 -19.53
CA ALA A 24 3.59 24.45 -19.69
C ALA A 24 2.27 24.01 -20.37
N ALA A 25 1.31 23.58 -19.57
CA ALA A 25 0.01 23.10 -20.02
C ALA A 25 -1.01 24.24 -20.04
N THR A 26 -1.84 24.26 -21.10
CA THR A 26 -3.06 25.07 -21.13
C THR A 26 -4.00 24.65 -19.97
N PRO A 27 -4.84 25.54 -19.43
CA PRO A 27 -5.64 25.26 -18.24
C PRO A 27 -6.52 23.99 -18.33
N GLU A 28 -7.02 23.64 -19.53
CA GLU A 28 -7.76 22.39 -19.78
C GLU A 28 -6.87 21.14 -19.78
N ALA A 29 -5.66 21.21 -20.33
CA ALA A 29 -4.70 20.12 -20.28
C ALA A 29 -4.17 19.91 -18.85
N ALA A 30 -3.94 20.99 -18.10
CA ALA A 30 -3.53 20.93 -16.70
C ALA A 30 -4.61 20.25 -15.81
N ALA A 31 -5.88 20.56 -16.03
CA ALA A 31 -7.00 19.92 -15.32
C ALA A 31 -7.11 18.42 -15.63
N ALA A 32 -7.00 18.02 -16.90
CA ALA A 32 -7.04 16.60 -17.30
C ALA A 32 -5.85 15.80 -16.74
N THR A 33 -4.65 16.38 -16.79
CA THR A 33 -3.44 15.79 -16.21
C THR A 33 -3.55 15.64 -14.70
N SER A 34 -4.12 16.62 -13.99
CA SER A 34 -4.31 16.56 -12.54
C SER A 34 -5.21 15.39 -12.11
N SER A 35 -6.28 15.11 -12.86
CA SER A 35 -7.18 13.99 -12.59
C SER A 35 -6.51 12.63 -12.84
N ALA A 36 -5.69 12.51 -13.89
CA ALA A 36 -4.95 11.28 -14.16
C ALA A 36 -3.93 10.96 -13.04
N PHE A 37 -3.23 11.98 -12.54
CA PHE A 37 -2.32 11.82 -11.41
C PHE A 37 -3.03 11.43 -10.11
N LYS A 38 -4.24 11.95 -9.85
CA LYS A 38 -5.07 11.53 -8.70
C LYS A 38 -5.37 10.03 -8.73
N TYR A 39 -5.79 9.48 -9.88
CA TYR A 39 -6.10 8.05 -9.99
C TYR A 39 -4.86 7.17 -9.86
N ILE A 40 -3.73 7.58 -10.42
CA ILE A 40 -2.46 6.85 -10.28
C ILE A 40 -2.00 6.86 -8.81
N ALA A 41 -2.09 8.01 -8.13
CA ALA A 41 -1.74 8.12 -6.71
C ALA A 41 -2.63 7.22 -5.84
N ALA A 42 -3.95 7.18 -6.10
CA ALA A 42 -4.88 6.30 -5.40
C ALA A 42 -4.56 4.82 -5.63
N ALA A 43 -4.26 4.42 -6.88
CA ALA A 43 -3.89 3.04 -7.21
C ALA A 43 -2.60 2.60 -6.50
N ILE A 44 -1.58 3.46 -6.45
CA ILE A 44 -0.30 3.17 -5.78
C ILE A 44 -0.50 3.07 -4.26
N ALA A 45 -1.29 3.97 -3.65
CA ALA A 45 -1.57 3.97 -2.21
C ALA A 45 -2.21 2.65 -1.75
N VAL A 46 -3.26 2.20 -2.45
CA VAL A 46 -3.89 0.90 -2.17
C VAL A 46 -3.00 -0.27 -2.51
N GLY A 47 -2.33 -0.25 -3.67
CA GLY A 47 -1.50 -1.36 -4.13
C GLY A 47 -0.39 -1.70 -3.14
N ILE A 48 0.34 -0.69 -2.67
CA ILE A 48 1.43 -0.89 -1.69
C ILE A 48 0.88 -1.33 -0.34
N ALA A 49 -0.21 -0.74 0.13
CA ALA A 49 -0.83 -1.10 1.40
C ALA A 49 -1.32 -2.56 1.40
N CYS A 50 -1.96 -3.01 0.32
CA CYS A 50 -2.42 -4.40 0.18
C CYS A 50 -1.27 -5.41 0.14
N ILE A 51 -0.16 -5.07 -0.51
CA ILE A 51 1.04 -5.93 -0.52
C ILE A 51 1.62 -6.06 0.89
N ALA A 52 1.78 -4.94 1.60
CA ALA A 52 2.30 -4.93 2.96
C ALA A 52 1.37 -5.65 3.95
N GLY A 53 0.07 -5.37 3.89
CA GLY A 53 -0.94 -6.01 4.71
C GLY A 53 -1.06 -7.51 4.44
N GLY A 54 -1.04 -7.94 3.18
CA GLY A 54 -1.05 -9.36 2.81
C GLY A 54 0.16 -10.12 3.36
N MET A 55 1.36 -9.50 3.34
CA MET A 55 2.55 -10.08 3.95
C MET A 55 2.45 -10.19 5.48
N ALA A 56 1.84 -9.20 6.14
CA ALA A 56 1.64 -9.21 7.59
C ALA A 56 0.61 -10.25 8.02
N VAL A 57 -0.57 -10.24 7.39
CA VAL A 57 -1.68 -11.16 7.64
C VAL A 57 -1.26 -12.60 7.37
N GLY A 58 -0.49 -12.87 6.30
CA GLY A 58 -0.01 -14.23 6.00
C GLY A 58 0.88 -14.80 7.12
N ARG A 59 1.75 -13.97 7.72
CA ARG A 59 2.63 -14.41 8.81
C ARG A 59 1.88 -14.57 10.13
N ILE A 60 1.04 -13.60 10.47
CA ILE A 60 0.28 -13.60 11.73
C ILE A 60 -0.78 -14.71 11.70
N GLY A 61 -1.44 -14.91 10.55
CA GLY A 61 -2.40 -15.99 10.34
C GLY A 61 -1.76 -17.38 10.46
N ALA A 62 -0.59 -17.60 9.86
CA ALA A 62 0.12 -18.87 10.00
C ALA A 62 0.50 -19.18 11.46
N ALA A 63 0.99 -18.18 12.20
CA ALA A 63 1.31 -18.32 13.62
C ALA A 63 0.06 -18.56 14.49
N ALA A 64 -1.03 -17.85 14.20
CA ALA A 64 -2.31 -18.00 14.89
C ALA A 64 -2.88 -19.42 14.71
N MET A 65 -2.90 -19.93 13.47
CA MET A 65 -3.39 -21.29 13.18
C MET A 65 -2.56 -22.38 13.86
N GLY A 66 -1.22 -22.20 13.91
CA GLY A 66 -0.34 -23.12 14.63
C GLY A 66 -0.54 -23.10 16.16
N ALA A 67 -0.82 -21.93 16.74
CA ALA A 67 -1.15 -21.85 18.17
C ALA A 67 -2.53 -22.46 18.47
N MET A 68 -3.50 -22.27 17.57
CA MET A 68 -4.84 -22.84 17.67
C MET A 68 -4.86 -24.36 17.52
N SER A 69 -3.93 -24.95 16.76
CA SER A 69 -3.82 -26.41 16.66
C SER A 69 -3.33 -27.06 17.96
N GLU A 70 -2.55 -26.35 18.77
CA GLU A 70 -2.08 -26.82 20.08
C GLU A 70 -3.14 -26.61 21.18
N ASN A 71 -3.79 -25.45 21.20
CA ASN A 71 -4.89 -25.17 22.14
C ASN A 71 -5.97 -24.31 21.47
N ALA A 72 -7.15 -24.89 21.26
CA ALA A 72 -8.27 -24.20 20.64
C ALA A 72 -8.78 -22.99 21.45
N GLU A 73 -8.57 -22.97 22.77
CA GLU A 73 -8.92 -21.85 23.64
C GLU A 73 -8.12 -20.57 23.31
N LEU A 74 -6.95 -20.70 22.67
CA LEU A 74 -6.14 -19.56 22.20
C LEU A 74 -6.77 -18.84 21.00
N SER A 75 -7.76 -19.43 20.31
CA SER A 75 -8.43 -18.83 19.16
C SER A 75 -9.02 -17.45 19.47
N GLY A 76 -9.62 -17.28 20.65
CA GLY A 76 -10.20 -16.01 21.09
C GLY A 76 -9.17 -14.90 21.29
N LYS A 77 -7.90 -15.24 21.52
CA LYS A 77 -6.80 -14.27 21.62
C LYS A 77 -6.08 -14.08 20.29
N ALA A 78 -6.02 -15.10 19.44
CA ALA A 78 -5.26 -15.10 18.19
C ALA A 78 -5.99 -14.39 17.03
N LEU A 79 -7.32 -14.58 16.89
CA LEU A 79 -8.11 -13.98 15.80
C LEU A 79 -8.03 -12.45 15.76
N PRO A 80 -8.14 -11.73 16.90
CA PRO A 80 -8.06 -10.27 16.90
C PRO A 80 -6.73 -9.71 16.37
N PHE A 81 -5.61 -10.43 16.55
CA PHE A 81 -4.31 -10.00 16.02
C PHE A 81 -4.24 -10.13 14.49
N VAL A 82 -4.87 -11.16 13.93
CA VAL A 82 -5.01 -11.31 12.47
C VAL A 82 -5.90 -10.20 11.91
N GLY A 83 -7.01 -9.89 12.57
CA GLY A 83 -7.90 -8.79 12.18
C GLY A 83 -7.22 -7.41 12.28
N LEU A 84 -6.44 -7.16 13.34
CA LEU A 84 -5.63 -5.95 13.46
C LEU A 84 -4.61 -5.79 12.33
N ALA A 85 -4.04 -6.90 11.85
CA ALA A 85 -3.12 -6.87 10.73
C ALA A 85 -3.79 -6.49 9.40
N GLU A 86 -5.06 -6.85 9.21
CA GLU A 86 -5.85 -6.46 8.02
C GLU A 86 -6.09 -4.95 7.96
N GLY A 87 -6.08 -4.27 9.12
CA GLY A 87 -6.25 -2.82 9.22
C GLY A 87 -5.30 -2.01 8.34
N ILE A 88 -4.12 -2.55 8.01
CA ILE A 88 -3.15 -1.93 7.09
C ILE A 88 -3.76 -1.75 5.69
N CYS A 89 -4.46 -2.76 5.19
CA CYS A 89 -5.13 -2.72 3.88
C CYS A 89 -6.28 -1.72 3.91
N LEU A 90 -7.08 -1.73 4.98
CA LEU A 90 -8.24 -0.83 5.13
C LEU A 90 -7.81 0.63 5.23
N TRP A 91 -6.69 0.92 5.89
CA TRP A 91 -6.14 2.28 5.93
C TRP A 91 -5.68 2.74 4.53
N GLY A 92 -5.00 1.87 3.78
CA GLY A 92 -4.61 2.17 2.40
C GLY A 92 -5.81 2.41 1.48
N PHE A 93 -6.85 1.60 1.63
CA PHE A 93 -8.13 1.79 0.93
C PHE A 93 -8.81 3.11 1.29
N LEU A 94 -8.84 3.47 2.59
CA LEU A 94 -9.37 4.75 3.04
C LEU A 94 -8.62 5.92 2.40
N VAL A 95 -7.29 5.88 2.34
CA VAL A 95 -6.48 6.93 1.69
C VAL A 95 -6.81 7.06 0.22
N ALA A 96 -6.92 5.95 -0.51
CA ALA A 96 -7.29 6.02 -1.93
C ALA A 96 -8.69 6.59 -2.14
N LEU A 97 -9.66 6.25 -1.27
CA LEU A 97 -10.98 6.88 -1.31
C LEU A 97 -10.89 8.39 -1.08
N LEU A 98 -10.10 8.83 -0.10
CA LEU A 98 -9.90 10.26 0.17
C LEU A 98 -9.26 10.98 -1.04
N ILE A 99 -8.29 10.36 -1.71
CA ILE A 99 -7.64 10.92 -2.92
C ILE A 99 -8.62 11.02 -4.11
N ILE A 100 -9.56 10.08 -4.23
CA ILE A 100 -10.54 10.09 -5.32
C ILE A 100 -11.66 11.09 -5.03
N LEU A 101 -12.08 11.21 -3.76
CA LEU A 101 -13.20 12.06 -3.36
C LEU A 101 -12.84 13.54 -3.21
N PHE A 102 -11.57 13.85 -2.90
CA PHE A 102 -11.07 15.22 -2.67
C PHE A 102 -9.97 15.60 -3.68
#